data_AF-A0A2Z4LSY6-F1
#
_entry.id   AF-A0A2Z4LSY6-F1
#
_cell.length_a   1.000
_cell.length_b   1.000
_cell.length_c   1.000
_cell.angle_alpha   90.00
_cell.angle_beta   90.00
_cell.angle_gamma   90.00
#
_symmetry.space_group_name_H-M   'P 1'
#
loop_
_entity.id
_entity.type
_entity.pdbx_description
1 polymer ?
#
loop_
_entity_poly.entity_id
_entity_poly.type
_entity_poly.pdbx_seq_one_letter_code
_entity_poly.pdbx_strand_id
1 'polypeptide(L)'
;MVDITQKQATQRTAIAQAVVKVSSMVTIDAIKKDAVPKGDVFSMSRAAGFLGVKKTADLLPDCHPLPVEHCSIEYEIDELDIIIKILVKTFYKTGVEVEAMHGASVVALNMYDMLKPIDKGVEIHNIKLLTKTGGKSDIKRA
;
A
#
# COMPACT_ATOMS: atom_id res chain seq x y z
N MET A 1 -16.21 -1.79 16.85
CA MET A 1 -15.77 -0.44 16.44
C MET A 1 -15.70 0.47 17.67
N VAL A 2 -14.64 1.28 17.80
CA VAL A 2 -14.46 2.19 18.96
C VAL A 2 -15.26 3.47 18.75
N ASP A 3 -15.95 3.97 19.78
CA ASP A 3 -16.63 5.27 19.71
C ASP A 3 -15.60 6.42 19.58
N ILE A 4 -15.76 7.22 18.53
CA ILE A 4 -14.91 8.38 18.23
C ILE A 4 -15.72 9.68 18.19
N THR A 5 -16.99 9.70 18.60
CA THR A 5 -17.89 10.85 18.52
C THR A 5 -17.30 12.11 19.19
N GLN A 6 -16.71 11.93 20.37
CA GLN A 6 -16.09 12.99 21.18
C GLN A 6 -14.67 13.39 20.74
N LYS A 7 -14.08 12.70 19.75
CA LYS A 7 -12.75 13.06 19.23
C LYS A 7 -12.87 14.22 18.26
N GLN A 8 -11.89 15.12 18.31
CA GLN A 8 -11.75 16.20 17.34
C GLN A 8 -11.12 15.68 16.04
N ALA A 9 -11.54 16.26 14.92
CA ALA A 9 -10.92 15.99 13.63
C ALA A 9 -9.58 16.75 13.54
N THR A 10 -8.55 16.07 13.06
CA THR A 10 -7.23 16.63 12.84
C THR A 10 -6.69 16.10 11.52
N GLN A 11 -5.65 16.72 10.98
CA GLN A 11 -4.90 16.12 9.89
C GLN A 11 -4.27 14.80 10.37
N ARG A 12 -4.37 13.76 9.55
CA ARG A 12 -3.85 12.42 9.79
C ARG A 12 -3.05 12.00 8.58
N THR A 13 -1.87 11.44 8.81
CA THR A 13 -1.03 10.89 7.76
C THR A 13 -0.52 9.52 8.18
N ALA A 14 -0.43 8.58 7.25
CA ALA A 14 0.28 7.33 7.45
C ALA A 14 1.11 6.99 6.21
N ILE A 15 2.31 6.45 6.42
CA ILE A 15 3.12 5.83 5.39
C ILE A 15 3.28 4.36 5.75
N ALA A 16 2.92 3.47 4.83
CA ALA A 16 3.13 2.04 4.94
C ALA A 16 4.00 1.53 3.80
N GLN A 17 4.60 0.36 4.02
CA GLN A 17 5.45 -0.34 3.07
C GLN A 17 4.92 -1.76 2.81
N ALA A 18 5.16 -2.26 1.61
CA ALA A 18 5.26 -3.69 1.30
C ALA A 18 6.51 -3.93 0.43
N VAL A 19 7.01 -5.16 0.38
CA VAL A 19 8.10 -5.56 -0.52
C VAL A 19 7.64 -6.74 -1.35
N VAL A 20 7.80 -6.64 -2.67
CA VAL A 20 7.61 -7.77 -3.59
C VAL A 20 8.98 -8.24 -4.04
N LYS A 21 9.36 -9.45 -3.63
CA LYS A 21 10.62 -10.06 -4.03
C LYS A 21 10.36 -10.96 -5.23
N VAL A 22 11.04 -10.69 -6.35
CA VAL A 22 10.99 -11.55 -7.53
C VAL A 22 12.08 -12.62 -7.46
N SER A 23 11.94 -13.70 -8.23
CA SER A 23 12.91 -14.80 -8.19
C SER A 23 14.14 -14.59 -9.07
N SER A 24 14.08 -13.64 -10.03
CA SER A 24 15.18 -13.41 -10.97
C SER A 24 15.22 -11.99 -11.55
N MET A 25 16.40 -11.60 -12.02
CA MET A 25 16.61 -10.33 -12.72
C MET A 25 15.84 -10.26 -14.06
N VAL A 26 15.52 -11.40 -14.66
CA VAL A 26 14.71 -11.46 -15.89
C VAL A 26 13.32 -10.86 -15.66
N THR A 27 12.73 -11.09 -14.48
CA THR A 27 11.45 -10.50 -14.09
C THR A 27 11.56 -8.98 -13.94
N ILE A 28 12.62 -8.48 -13.28
CA ILE A 28 12.88 -7.04 -13.15
C ILE A 28 13.06 -6.39 -14.52
N ASP A 29 13.84 -7.01 -15.40
CA ASP A 29 14.07 -6.52 -16.76
C ASP A 29 12.78 -6.48 -17.57
N ALA A 30 11.92 -7.49 -17.42
CA ALA A 30 10.61 -7.52 -18.08
C ALA A 30 9.71 -6.38 -17.60
N ILE A 31 9.74 -6.05 -16.30
CA ILE A 31 9.01 -4.89 -15.76
C ILE A 31 9.57 -3.59 -16.34
N LYS A 32 10.89 -3.39 -16.32
CA LYS A 32 11.53 -2.16 -16.81
C LYS A 32 11.34 -1.91 -18.31
N LYS A 33 11.14 -2.98 -19.09
CA LYS A 33 10.95 -2.94 -20.56
C LYS A 33 9.48 -3.03 -20.97
N ASP A 34 8.54 -2.98 -20.01
CA ASP A 34 7.10 -3.16 -20.26
C ASP A 34 6.77 -4.46 -21.05
N ALA A 35 7.54 -5.52 -20.81
CA ALA A 35 7.43 -6.80 -21.51
C ALA A 35 6.62 -7.86 -20.73
N VAL A 36 5.98 -7.47 -19.62
CA VAL A 36 5.10 -8.37 -18.86
C VAL A 36 3.81 -8.60 -19.66
N PRO A 37 3.38 -9.86 -19.92
CA PRO A 37 2.22 -10.14 -20.77
C PRO A 37 0.89 -9.50 -20.34
N LYS A 38 0.76 -9.19 -19.04
CA LYS A 38 -0.43 -8.57 -18.46
C LYS A 38 -0.42 -7.03 -18.53
N GLY A 39 0.61 -6.42 -19.13
CA GLY A 39 0.77 -4.98 -19.28
C GLY A 39 1.61 -4.34 -18.20
N ASP A 40 1.53 -3.01 -18.10
CA ASP A 40 2.30 -2.19 -17.16
C ASP A 40 1.96 -2.54 -15.70
N VAL A 41 2.94 -3.13 -15.02
CA VAL A 41 2.81 -3.61 -13.64
C VAL A 41 2.63 -2.47 -12.65
N PHE A 42 3.33 -1.35 -12.83
CA PHE A 42 3.28 -0.23 -11.89
C PHE A 42 1.98 0.54 -12.01
N SER A 43 1.54 0.84 -13.23
CA SER A 43 0.29 1.58 -13.45
C SER A 43 -0.92 0.78 -12.98
N MET A 44 -0.98 -0.52 -13.31
CA MET A 44 -2.09 -1.37 -12.86
C MET A 44 -2.09 -1.58 -11.34
N SER A 45 -0.92 -1.80 -10.74
CA SER A 45 -0.83 -1.97 -9.28
C SER A 45 -1.16 -0.68 -8.53
N ARG A 46 -0.82 0.49 -9.09
CA ARG A 46 -1.23 1.79 -8.54
C ARG A 46 -2.75 1.95 -8.51
N ALA A 47 -3.42 1.60 -9.61
CA ALA A 47 -4.88 1.65 -9.69
C ALA A 47 -5.52 0.71 -8.65
N ALA A 48 -5.03 -0.53 -8.53
CA ALA A 48 -5.47 -1.48 -7.51
C ALA A 48 -5.27 -0.92 -6.09
N GLY A 49 -4.12 -0.30 -5.81
CA GLY A 49 -3.83 0.35 -4.53
C GLY A 49 -4.82 1.45 -4.19
N PHE A 50 -5.15 2.35 -5.12
CA PHE A 50 -6.15 3.40 -4.89
C PHE A 50 -7.54 2.83 -4.58
N LEU A 51 -7.92 1.72 -5.21
CA LEU A 51 -9.17 1.04 -4.90
C LEU A 51 -9.10 0.37 -3.51
N GLY A 52 -8.00 -0.33 -3.20
CA GLY A 52 -7.79 -0.98 -1.91
C GLY A 52 -7.88 0.01 -0.74
N VAL A 53 -7.15 1.12 -0.82
CA VAL A 53 -7.17 2.19 0.18
C VAL A 53 -8.60 2.68 0.45
N LYS A 54 -9.39 2.95 -0.60
CA LYS A 54 -10.78 3.43 -0.47
C LYS A 54 -11.76 2.38 0.06
N LYS A 55 -11.47 1.09 -0.14
CA LYS A 55 -12.33 -0.03 0.28
C LYS A 55 -11.89 -0.68 1.60
N THR A 56 -11.02 -0.01 2.36
CA THR A 56 -10.48 -0.57 3.62
C THR A 56 -11.58 -0.89 4.63
N ALA A 57 -12.52 0.02 4.85
CA ALA A 57 -13.63 -0.18 5.78
C ALA A 57 -14.65 -1.24 5.29
N ASP A 58 -14.71 -1.53 3.99
CA ASP A 58 -15.56 -2.60 3.46
C ASP A 58 -15.00 -3.99 3.79
N LEU A 59 -13.68 -4.09 3.99
CA LEU A 59 -12.99 -5.36 4.21
C LEU A 59 -12.62 -5.60 5.68
N LEU A 60 -12.37 -4.55 6.46
CA LEU A 60 -11.96 -4.65 7.86
C LEU A 60 -13.10 -4.20 8.78
N PRO A 61 -13.79 -5.13 9.47
CA PRO A 61 -15.08 -4.86 10.13
C PRO A 61 -15.07 -3.75 11.18
N ASP A 62 -13.93 -3.54 11.85
CA ASP A 62 -13.79 -2.55 12.92
C ASP A 62 -13.19 -1.21 12.46
N CYS A 63 -12.81 -1.09 11.19
CA CYS A 63 -12.35 0.17 10.61
C CYS A 63 -13.52 1.14 10.42
N HIS A 64 -13.33 2.38 10.87
CA HIS A 64 -14.29 3.44 10.57
C HIS A 64 -14.25 3.79 9.09
N PRO A 65 -15.40 3.92 8.40
CA PRO A 65 -15.42 4.52 7.08
C PRO A 65 -14.98 5.99 7.19
N LEU A 66 -13.99 6.39 6.39
CA LEU A 66 -13.44 7.74 6.38
C LEU A 66 -13.15 8.24 4.97
N PRO A 67 -13.19 9.57 4.72
CA PRO A 67 -12.84 10.13 3.42
C PRO A 67 -11.32 10.13 3.23
N VAL A 68 -10.85 9.44 2.20
CA VAL A 68 -9.44 9.51 1.79
C VAL A 68 -9.26 10.77 0.95
N GLU A 69 -8.51 11.75 1.47
CA GLU A 69 -8.31 13.04 0.79
C GLU A 69 -7.09 13.02 -0.14
N HIS A 70 -6.08 12.22 0.20
CA HIS A 70 -4.91 12.04 -0.64
C HIS A 70 -4.32 10.64 -0.47
N CYS A 71 -3.90 10.05 -1.59
CA CYS A 71 -3.11 8.83 -1.61
C CYS A 71 -2.03 8.93 -2.69
N SER A 72 -0.80 8.58 -2.35
CA SER A 72 0.29 8.40 -3.32
C SER A 72 0.97 7.04 -3.11
N ILE A 73 1.53 6.52 -4.19
CA ILE A 73 2.19 5.21 -4.21
C ILE A 73 3.54 5.39 -4.92
N GLU A 74 4.62 4.94 -4.29
CA GLU A 74 5.97 5.03 -4.82
C GLU A 74 6.56 3.62 -4.92
N TYR A 75 7.37 3.41 -5.95
CA TYR A 75 8.04 2.15 -6.24
C TYR A 75 9.53 2.41 -6.33
N GLU A 76 10.30 1.53 -5.70
CA GLU A 76 11.76 1.54 -5.72
C GLU A 76 12.23 0.12 -5.99
N ILE A 77 13.07 -0.07 -7.00
CA ILE A 77 13.65 -1.38 -7.32
C ILE A 77 15.05 -1.42 -6.71
N ASP A 78 15.27 -2.38 -5.82
CA ASP A 78 16.56 -2.67 -5.19
C ASP A 78 16.89 -4.15 -5.44
N GLU A 79 17.80 -4.41 -6.38
CA GLU A 79 18.11 -5.74 -6.90
C GLU A 79 16.86 -6.53 -7.35
N LEU A 80 16.42 -7.51 -6.54
CA LEU A 80 15.25 -8.36 -6.79
C LEU A 80 14.03 -7.91 -5.97
N ASP A 81 14.17 -6.90 -5.13
CA ASP A 81 13.11 -6.38 -4.29
C ASP A 81 12.48 -5.16 -4.95
N ILE A 82 11.15 -5.14 -4.99
CA ILE A 82 10.35 -3.99 -5.36
C ILE A 82 9.72 -3.45 -4.08
N ILE A 83 10.27 -2.35 -3.59
CA ILE A 83 9.81 -1.67 -2.39
C ILE A 83 8.65 -0.76 -2.77
N ILE A 84 7.50 -1.00 -2.17
CA ILE A 84 6.28 -0.22 -2.35
C ILE A 84 6.10 0.66 -1.13
N LYS A 85 5.97 1.98 -1.31
CA LYS A 85 5.61 2.91 -0.23
C LYS A 85 4.27 3.56 -0.57
N ILE A 86 3.34 3.55 0.38
CA ILE A 86 2.02 4.19 0.23
C ILE A 86 1.85 5.24 1.31
N LEU A 87 1.54 6.46 0.88
CA LEU A 87 1.17 7.58 1.73
C LEU A 87 -0.34 7.78 1.64
N VAL A 88 -1.01 7.89 2.79
CA VAL A 88 -2.43 8.23 2.89
C VAL A 88 -2.59 9.43 3.81
N LYS A 89 -3.44 10.39 3.41
CA LYS A 89 -3.80 11.56 4.22
C LYS A 89 -5.31 11.75 4.27
N THR A 90 -5.78 12.25 5.41
CA THR A 90 -7.17 12.65 5.64
C THR A 90 -7.24 13.73 6.73
N PHE A 91 -8.37 14.42 6.83
CA PHE A 91 -8.74 15.22 7.99
C PHE A 91 -9.89 14.54 8.74
N TYR A 92 -9.58 13.79 9.80
CA TYR A 92 -10.58 12.95 10.48
C TYR A 92 -10.28 12.64 11.96
N LYS A 93 -11.23 11.94 12.60
CA LYS A 93 -11.25 11.64 14.05
C LYS A 93 -10.41 10.41 14.44
N THR A 94 -10.03 9.58 13.46
CA THR A 94 -9.17 8.39 13.64
C THR A 94 -8.04 8.40 12.60
N GLY A 95 -6.99 7.62 12.84
CA GLY A 95 -5.84 7.52 11.94
C GLY A 95 -6.14 6.73 10.66
N VAL A 96 -5.15 6.71 9.75
CA VAL A 96 -5.21 6.05 8.43
C VAL A 96 -4.13 4.99 8.26
N GLU A 97 -3.63 4.44 9.37
CA GLU A 97 -2.59 3.40 9.35
C GLU A 97 -3.03 2.17 8.55
N VAL A 98 -4.28 1.79 8.74
CA VAL A 98 -4.83 0.57 8.19
C VAL A 98 -5.13 0.74 6.70
N GLU A 99 -5.60 1.91 6.27
CA GLU A 99 -5.77 2.27 4.86
C GLU A 99 -4.44 2.19 4.11
N ALA A 100 -3.36 2.73 4.69
CA ALA A 100 -2.04 2.68 4.09
C ALA A 100 -1.51 1.25 3.98
N MET A 101 -1.60 0.45 5.05
CA MET A 101 -1.13 -0.94 5.05
C MET A 101 -1.96 -1.85 4.15
N HIS A 102 -3.28 -1.67 4.13
CA HIS A 102 -4.19 -2.40 3.26
C HIS A 102 -3.96 -2.02 1.79
N GLY A 103 -3.75 -0.74 1.50
CA GLY A 103 -3.28 -0.33 0.17
C GLY A 103 -1.99 -1.06 -0.22
N ALA A 104 -1.00 -1.12 0.66
CA ALA A 104 0.29 -1.73 0.38
C ALA A 104 0.16 -3.24 0.11
N SER A 105 -0.70 -3.93 0.87
CA SER A 105 -0.98 -5.35 0.65
C SER A 105 -1.69 -5.60 -0.68
N VAL A 106 -2.67 -4.76 -1.05
CA VAL A 106 -3.39 -4.88 -2.34
C VAL A 106 -2.46 -4.61 -3.52
N VAL A 107 -1.59 -3.59 -3.42
CA VAL A 107 -0.58 -3.31 -4.46
C VAL A 107 0.35 -4.52 -4.64
N ALA A 108 0.89 -5.05 -3.54
CA ALA A 108 1.78 -6.20 -3.60
C ALA A 108 1.10 -7.45 -4.17
N LEU A 109 -0.15 -7.72 -3.77
CA LEU A 109 -0.94 -8.83 -4.28
C LEU A 109 -1.25 -8.69 -5.78
N ASN A 110 -1.55 -7.47 -6.24
CA ASN A 110 -1.75 -7.22 -7.66
C ASN A 110 -0.45 -7.43 -8.45
N MET A 111 0.71 -6.99 -7.93
CA MET A 111 2.00 -7.27 -8.57
C MET A 111 2.25 -8.77 -8.69
N TYR A 112 2.01 -9.54 -7.62
CA TYR A 112 2.08 -11.00 -7.69
C TYR A 112 1.17 -11.56 -8.79
N ASP A 113 -0.09 -11.11 -8.86
CA ASP A 113 -1.06 -11.55 -9.88
C ASP A 113 -0.59 -11.24 -11.31
N MET A 114 0.11 -10.12 -11.50
CA MET A 114 0.67 -9.70 -12.78
C MET A 114 1.95 -10.45 -13.18
N LEU A 115 2.79 -10.79 -12.20
CA LEU A 115 4.11 -11.40 -12.43
C LEU A 115 4.08 -12.93 -12.43
N LYS A 116 3.09 -13.56 -11.76
CA LYS A 116 2.97 -15.04 -11.71
C LYS A 116 2.98 -15.78 -13.05
N PRO A 117 2.64 -15.19 -14.23
CA PRO A 117 2.80 -15.88 -15.50
C PRO A 117 4.26 -16.09 -15.92
N ILE A 118 5.16 -15.15 -15.57
CA ILE A 118 6.58 -15.17 -15.96
C ILE A 118 7.52 -15.53 -14.80
N ASP A 119 7.05 -15.41 -13.56
CA ASP A 119 7.82 -15.68 -12.36
C ASP A 119 6.96 -16.40 -11.31
N LYS A 120 7.26 -17.67 -11.04
CA LYS A 120 6.51 -18.48 -10.06
C LYS A 120 7.02 -18.33 -8.63
N GLY A 121 8.17 -17.70 -8.42
CA GLY A 121 8.83 -17.55 -7.12
C GLY A 121 8.64 -16.17 -6.51
N VAL A 122 7.63 -15.40 -6.95
CA VAL A 122 7.35 -14.07 -6.39
C VAL A 122 6.84 -14.21 -4.95
N GLU A 123 7.45 -13.48 -4.03
CA GLU A 123 7.09 -13.46 -2.61
C GLU A 123 6.68 -12.04 -2.17
N ILE A 124 5.78 -11.96 -1.20
CA ILE A 124 5.35 -10.70 -0.58
C ILE A 124 5.88 -10.68 0.85
N HIS A 125 6.66 -9.65 1.18
CA HIS A 125 7.25 -9.45 2.48
C HIS A 125 6.91 -8.10 3.07
N ASN A 126 7.17 -7.98 4.38
CA ASN A 126 7.36 -6.70 5.06
C ASN A 126 6.21 -5.70 4.87
N ILE A 127 4.95 -6.16 4.90
CA ILE A 127 3.79 -5.27 5.00
C ILE A 127 3.80 -4.64 6.39
N LYS A 128 4.18 -3.37 6.48
CA LYS A 128 4.35 -2.69 7.77
C LYS A 128 4.08 -1.19 7.68
N LEU A 129 3.65 -0.61 8.80
CA LEU A 129 3.61 0.84 8.98
C LEU A 129 5.04 1.38 9.17
N LEU A 130 5.41 2.41 8.41
CA LEU A 130 6.66 3.14 8.57
C LEU A 130 6.46 4.35 9.48
N THR A 131 5.48 5.19 9.14
CA THR A 131 5.20 6.40 9.91
C THR A 131 3.71 6.64 10.05
N LYS A 132 3.31 7.32 11.13
CA LYS A 132 2.02 7.99 11.24
C LYS A 132 2.18 9.31 11.96
N THR A 133 1.36 10.28 11.59
CA THR A 133 1.24 11.54 12.29
C THR A 133 -0.22 11.94 12.50
N GLY A 134 -0.47 12.67 13.58
CA GLY A 134 -1.77 13.28 13.87
C GLY A 134 -2.65 12.47 14.81
N GLY A 135 -3.35 13.18 15.69
CA GLY A 135 -4.12 12.61 16.80
C GLY A 135 -3.35 12.66 18.11
N LYS A 136 -3.48 11.60 18.92
CA LYS A 136 -2.84 11.52 20.24
C LYS A 136 -1.37 11.09 20.18
N SER A 137 -0.95 10.37 19.14
CA SER A 137 0.39 9.79 19.05
C SER A 137 0.90 9.78 17.62
N ASP A 138 2.19 10.07 17.50
CA ASP A 138 2.96 9.93 16.27
C ASP A 138 3.83 8.68 16.38
N ILE A 139 4.09 8.04 15.23
CA ILE A 139 5.02 6.90 15.15
C ILE A 139 5.97 7.17 13.99
N LYS A 140 7.26 6.97 14.24
CA LYS A 140 8.30 6.88 13.21
C LYS A 140 9.11 5.62 13.48
N ARG A 141 8.96 4.61 12.63
CA ARG A 141 9.73 3.36 12.68
C ARG A 141 10.90 3.49 11.70
N ALA A 142 12.07 3.04 12.15
CA ALA A 142 13.24 2.86 11.31
C ALA A 142 13.06 1.65 10.38
#